data_AF-A0A2N1JGA9-F1
#
_entry.id   AF-A0A2N1JGA9-F1
#
_cell.length_a   1.000
_cell.length_b   1.000
_cell.length_c   1.000
_cell.angle_alpha   90.00
_cell.angle_beta   90.00
_cell.angle_gamma   90.00
#
_symmetry.space_group_name_H-M   'P 1'
#
loop_
_entity.id
_entity.type
_entity.pdbx_description
1 polymer ?
#
loop_
_entity_poly.entity_id
_entity_poly.type
_entity_poly.pdbx_seq_one_letter_code
_entity_poly.pdbx_strand_id
1 'polypeptide(L)'
;MAHIKPSDYLALVFAQQRRQQVQRMLACGADWLHIDIMDGHFVPNIVMGAPILKCVHEQLPDAFMDCHMMVTHPQQRKVRISSKLTLGDPLETVRIIKASNMRASLAINPGTPADAIPKELADAVDMILIMTVWPGAGGQKFIKECMPKVAQLRAHYPDLDVEVDGGVGPNTIDACAHAGANVIVAGTAVFKDPNPESVITFLRERCEESQVRIRNEREQFLKGEKIAYTGILSIACACVYIGSFASLHTPISTRKLRVEADQDPNEDENQSELQSLSSDGAWAFPLIGSAVLFSLFLAFKYLNKELINLLIATYFTVIGLVTIPTALQHVIVFFYDRNFVKREKKKYLELKVDCNWVDKTKPEEAQEKNGIDTKADMYTFAMLAFSVVLLGTHLYTKLWVSANTIALCFALQGITLIGLDSFTTGFILLGGLFFYDIFWVFGSTHLVGTSVMVDVATKFDAPIKILFPKNVEEIATSLLEHGLTDLPKLKFALLGLGDIVIPGVFVALALHFDQKHASESTPGLFFTRYYYKFAKPYFTACFVAYVLGLVTTITVMHVFHAAQPALLYLSPACSLSVVLVAFVRGELKELFQFSDKTIEPFSGKVEKKE
;
A
#
# COMPACT_ATOMS: atom_id res chain seq x y z
N MET A 1 -25.15 -8.59 -17.11
CA MET A 1 -24.72 -8.52 -18.52
C MET A 1 -24.04 -7.19 -18.72
N ALA A 2 -22.71 -7.15 -18.61
CA ALA A 2 -21.92 -5.96 -18.89
C ALA A 2 -21.80 -5.85 -20.41
N HIS A 3 -22.53 -4.91 -21.01
CA HIS A 3 -22.30 -4.55 -22.40
C HIS A 3 -20.95 -3.85 -22.49
N ILE A 4 -19.94 -4.62 -22.87
CA ILE A 4 -18.75 -4.11 -23.55
C ILE A 4 -19.28 -3.32 -24.75
N LYS A 5 -19.13 -1.99 -24.74
CA LYS A 5 -19.38 -1.17 -25.93
C LYS A 5 -18.04 -0.80 -26.56
N PRO A 6 -17.71 -1.38 -27.73
CA PRO A 6 -16.71 -0.81 -28.62
C PRO A 6 -17.23 0.54 -29.17
N SER A 7 -16.31 1.46 -29.47
CA SER A 7 -16.43 2.53 -30.49
C SER A 7 -17.45 3.68 -30.40
N ASP A 8 -18.36 3.78 -29.44
CA ASP A 8 -19.35 4.86 -29.48
C ASP A 8 -18.97 6.03 -28.55
N TYR A 9 -19.12 7.27 -29.05
CA TYR A 9 -19.29 8.56 -28.36
C TYR A 9 -18.27 9.64 -28.78
N LEU A 10 -18.49 10.32 -29.92
CA LEU A 10 -18.03 11.69 -30.15
C LEU A 10 -19.24 12.63 -30.30
N ALA A 11 -19.59 13.36 -29.24
CA ALA A 11 -20.73 14.30 -29.25
C ALA A 11 -20.45 15.60 -30.03
N LEU A 12 -20.43 15.53 -31.36
CA LEU A 12 -20.29 16.71 -32.18
C LEU A 12 -21.68 17.16 -32.63
N VAL A 13 -22.17 18.34 -32.21
CA VAL A 13 -22.82 19.36 -33.07
C VAL A 13 -23.73 20.34 -32.32
N PHE A 14 -23.39 21.62 -32.47
CA PHE A 14 -24.02 22.81 -31.93
C PHE A 14 -25.33 23.22 -32.62
N ALA A 15 -26.49 23.13 -31.94
CA ALA A 15 -27.79 23.44 -32.54
C ALA A 15 -28.23 24.91 -32.50
N GLN A 16 -27.35 25.91 -32.71
CA GLN A 16 -27.82 27.30 -32.86
C GLN A 16 -28.45 27.63 -34.23
N GLN A 17 -28.52 26.67 -35.15
CA GLN A 17 -28.79 26.94 -36.56
C GLN A 17 -30.01 26.18 -37.12
N ARG A 18 -30.54 26.72 -38.23
CA ARG A 18 -31.69 26.21 -38.99
C ARG A 18 -31.62 24.70 -39.23
N ARG A 19 -32.76 24.01 -39.19
CA ARG A 19 -33.00 22.56 -39.43
C ARG A 19 -32.00 21.86 -40.36
N GLN A 20 -31.74 22.45 -41.53
CA GLN A 20 -30.85 21.88 -42.55
C GLN A 20 -29.41 21.67 -42.06
N GLN A 21 -28.91 22.49 -41.13
CA GLN A 21 -27.56 22.33 -40.61
C GLN A 21 -27.47 21.16 -39.62
N VAL A 22 -28.46 20.99 -38.75
CA VAL A 22 -28.51 19.86 -37.81
C VAL A 22 -28.53 18.53 -38.58
N GLN A 23 -29.38 18.43 -39.61
CA GLN A 23 -29.43 17.25 -40.49
C GLN A 23 -28.11 17.02 -41.25
N ARG A 24 -27.51 18.09 -41.80
CA ARG A 24 -26.20 18.00 -42.47
C ARG A 24 -25.14 17.42 -41.55
N MET A 25 -25.10 17.89 -40.30
CA MET A 25 -24.10 17.47 -39.34
C MET A 25 -24.25 16.00 -38.92
N LEU A 26 -25.48 15.54 -38.66
CA LEU A 26 -25.76 14.11 -38.43
C LEU A 26 -25.37 13.26 -39.65
N ALA A 27 -25.67 13.73 -40.86
CA ALA A 27 -25.26 13.06 -42.09
C ALA A 27 -23.73 13.02 -42.29
N CYS A 28 -23.00 14.00 -41.74
CA CYS A 28 -21.53 14.04 -41.72
C CYS A 28 -20.91 13.19 -40.60
N GLY A 29 -21.71 12.39 -39.89
CA GLY A 29 -21.23 11.41 -38.91
C GLY A 29 -21.18 11.93 -37.48
N ALA A 30 -21.91 12.99 -37.12
CA ALA A 30 -22.07 13.40 -35.73
C ALA A 30 -22.84 12.36 -34.89
N ASP A 31 -22.36 12.05 -33.67
CA ASP A 31 -23.04 11.09 -32.80
C ASP A 31 -24.21 11.74 -32.02
N TRP A 32 -23.99 12.93 -31.44
CA TRP A 32 -24.97 13.64 -30.60
C TRP A 32 -25.20 15.07 -31.06
N LEU A 33 -26.35 15.64 -30.70
CA LEU A 33 -26.63 17.07 -30.85
C LEU A 33 -26.44 17.76 -29.50
N HIS A 34 -25.43 18.63 -29.40
CA HIS A 34 -25.20 19.47 -28.23
C HIS A 34 -25.97 20.80 -28.37
N ILE A 35 -26.82 21.09 -27.39
CA ILE A 35 -27.76 22.21 -27.43
C ILE A 35 -27.62 23.10 -26.20
N ASP A 36 -27.05 24.28 -26.41
CA ASP A 36 -26.94 25.31 -25.37
C ASP A 36 -28.29 25.97 -25.07
N ILE A 37 -28.69 25.92 -23.80
CA ILE A 37 -29.91 26.53 -23.29
C ILE A 37 -29.51 27.61 -22.29
N MET A 38 -29.72 28.87 -22.68
CA MET A 38 -29.33 30.04 -21.89
C MET A 38 -30.56 30.88 -21.55
N ASP A 39 -30.64 31.39 -20.30
CA ASP A 39 -31.80 32.14 -19.80
C ASP A 39 -31.58 33.65 -19.62
N GLY A 40 -30.43 34.17 -20.03
CA GLY A 40 -30.06 35.58 -19.86
C GLY A 40 -29.75 35.99 -18.41
N HIS A 41 -29.90 35.09 -17.44
CA HIS A 41 -29.65 35.34 -16.02
C HIS A 41 -28.38 34.65 -15.55
N PHE A 42 -28.25 33.35 -15.83
CA PHE A 42 -27.07 32.56 -15.48
C PHE A 42 -25.87 32.93 -16.36
N VAL A 43 -26.13 33.26 -17.62
CA VAL A 43 -25.16 33.82 -18.57
C VAL A 43 -25.79 35.02 -19.28
N PRO A 44 -25.00 36.03 -19.68
CA PRO A 44 -25.52 37.25 -20.31
C PRO A 44 -25.90 37.04 -21.79
N ASN A 45 -26.61 35.96 -22.09
CA ASN A 45 -27.07 35.60 -23.43
C ASN A 45 -28.37 34.78 -23.35
N ILE A 46 -29.23 34.88 -24.35
CA ILE A 46 -30.48 34.12 -24.47
C ILE A 46 -30.44 33.38 -25.80
N VAL A 47 -30.44 32.04 -25.73
CA VAL A 47 -30.30 31.19 -26.93
C VAL A 47 -31.64 30.56 -27.28
N MET A 48 -32.06 29.53 -26.54
CA MET A 48 -33.27 28.76 -26.85
C MET A 48 -33.92 28.20 -25.58
N GLY A 49 -35.17 27.74 -25.67
CA GLY A 49 -35.91 27.13 -24.57
C GLY A 49 -36.73 25.90 -25.01
N ALA A 50 -37.52 25.36 -24.07
CA ALA A 50 -38.33 24.14 -24.22
C ALA A 50 -39.05 23.95 -25.57
N PRO A 51 -39.72 24.97 -26.14
CA PRO A 51 -40.51 24.79 -27.36
C PRO A 51 -39.65 24.39 -28.56
N ILE A 52 -38.43 24.91 -28.66
CA ILE A 52 -37.54 24.61 -29.80
C ILE A 52 -37.04 23.17 -29.70
N LEU A 53 -36.74 22.69 -28.49
CA LEU A 53 -36.29 21.33 -28.26
C LEU A 53 -37.36 20.30 -28.64
N LYS A 54 -38.64 20.60 -28.34
CA LYS A 54 -39.77 19.79 -28.79
C LYS A 54 -39.83 19.72 -30.32
N CYS A 55 -39.69 20.86 -31.00
CA CYS A 55 -39.65 20.89 -32.46
C CYS A 55 -38.48 20.10 -33.05
N VAL A 56 -37.29 20.17 -32.42
CA VAL A 56 -36.11 19.41 -32.87
C VAL A 56 -36.35 17.90 -32.67
N HIS A 57 -36.86 17.49 -31.51
CA HIS A 57 -37.15 16.09 -31.21
C HIS A 57 -38.21 15.50 -32.15
N GLU A 58 -39.29 16.24 -32.43
CA GLU A 58 -40.33 15.80 -33.39
C GLU A 58 -39.77 15.63 -34.82
N GLN A 59 -38.72 16.37 -35.18
CA GLN A 59 -38.09 16.30 -36.49
C GLN A 59 -36.97 15.26 -36.59
N LEU A 60 -36.31 14.96 -35.47
CA LEU A 60 -35.16 14.08 -35.37
C LEU A 60 -35.35 13.15 -34.15
N PRO A 61 -36.31 12.21 -34.19
CA PRO A 61 -36.67 11.40 -33.03
C PRO A 61 -35.55 10.47 -32.56
N ASP A 62 -34.66 10.08 -33.47
CA ASP A 62 -33.55 9.15 -33.20
C ASP A 62 -32.26 9.86 -32.77
N ALA A 63 -32.18 11.19 -32.91
CA ALA A 63 -30.97 11.93 -32.56
C ALA A 63 -30.86 12.09 -31.03
N PHE A 64 -29.72 11.69 -30.46
CA PHE A 64 -29.45 11.96 -29.05
C PHE A 64 -29.22 13.46 -28.85
N MET A 65 -30.01 14.07 -27.98
CA MET A 65 -29.93 15.50 -27.68
C MET A 65 -29.27 15.70 -26.31
N ASP A 66 -27.99 16.06 -26.32
CA ASP A 66 -27.31 16.55 -25.12
C ASP A 66 -27.63 18.04 -24.96
N CYS A 67 -28.33 18.39 -23.89
CA CYS A 67 -28.82 19.75 -23.73
C CYS A 67 -28.15 20.41 -22.52
N HIS A 68 -27.28 21.37 -22.80
CA HIS A 68 -26.48 22.05 -21.80
C HIS A 68 -27.25 23.23 -21.19
N MET A 69 -27.74 23.01 -19.98
CA MET A 69 -28.60 23.95 -19.25
C MET A 69 -27.79 25.01 -18.49
N MET A 70 -27.52 26.14 -19.15
CA MET A 70 -26.95 27.35 -18.56
C MET A 70 -28.07 28.26 -18.04
N VAL A 71 -28.78 27.80 -17.01
CA VAL A 71 -29.95 28.49 -16.43
C VAL A 71 -29.88 28.55 -14.90
N THR A 72 -30.48 29.58 -14.29
CA THR A 72 -30.41 29.78 -12.82
C THR A 72 -31.24 28.76 -12.04
N HIS A 73 -32.39 28.35 -12.57
CA HIS A 73 -33.34 27.43 -11.92
C HIS A 73 -33.67 26.23 -12.83
N PRO A 74 -32.73 25.29 -13.08
CA PRO A 74 -32.96 24.16 -13.97
C PRO A 74 -34.07 23.23 -13.49
N GLN A 75 -34.26 23.08 -12.17
CA GLN A 75 -35.36 22.33 -11.54
C GLN A 75 -36.76 22.79 -11.98
N GLN A 76 -36.94 24.07 -12.32
CA GLN A 76 -38.25 24.65 -12.66
C GLN A 76 -38.62 24.45 -14.14
N ARG A 77 -37.68 24.02 -14.97
CA ARG A 77 -37.95 23.81 -16.40
C ARG A 77 -38.51 22.39 -16.58
N LYS A 78 -39.77 22.30 -17.02
CA LYS A 78 -40.45 21.05 -17.42
C LYS A 78 -39.88 20.45 -18.72
N VAL A 79 -38.59 20.63 -18.97
CA VAL A 79 -37.90 20.01 -20.08
C VAL A 79 -37.08 18.89 -19.49
N ARG A 80 -37.34 17.71 -20.01
CA ARG A 80 -36.59 16.49 -19.77
C ARG A 80 -35.11 16.71 -20.13
N ILE A 81 -34.22 17.11 -19.19
CA ILE A 81 -32.77 17.33 -19.44
C ILE A 81 -31.83 17.25 -18.18
N SER A 82 -30.55 16.88 -18.40
CA SER A 82 -29.30 17.06 -17.62
C SER A 82 -28.91 18.52 -17.26
N SER A 83 -28.53 18.83 -16.01
CA SER A 83 -28.19 20.22 -15.62
C SER A 83 -27.21 20.33 -14.45
N LYS A 84 -26.37 21.38 -14.45
CA LYS A 84 -25.67 21.89 -13.25
C LYS A 84 -26.57 22.87 -12.49
N LEU A 85 -26.70 22.69 -11.18
CA LEU A 85 -27.50 23.56 -10.29
C LEU A 85 -26.59 24.41 -9.39
N THR A 86 -26.92 25.70 -9.22
CA THR A 86 -26.25 26.58 -8.23
C THR A 86 -27.20 27.04 -7.10
N LEU A 87 -28.46 26.56 -7.08
CA LEU A 87 -29.47 26.84 -6.06
C LEU A 87 -30.30 25.58 -5.77
N GLY A 88 -29.80 24.71 -4.87
CA GLY A 88 -30.45 23.47 -4.39
C GLY A 88 -29.47 22.27 -4.31
N ASP A 89 -29.95 21.11 -3.85
CA ASP A 89 -29.14 19.87 -3.78
C ASP A 89 -28.93 19.28 -5.20
N PRO A 90 -27.68 19.24 -5.72
CA PRO A 90 -27.39 18.67 -7.03
C PRO A 90 -27.79 17.19 -7.14
N LEU A 91 -27.69 16.42 -6.05
CA LEU A 91 -27.98 14.99 -6.05
C LEU A 91 -29.48 14.71 -6.21
N GLU A 92 -30.32 15.50 -5.56
CA GLU A 92 -31.78 15.46 -5.76
C GLU A 92 -32.15 15.75 -7.22
N THR A 93 -31.50 16.73 -7.83
CA THR A 93 -31.70 17.08 -9.24
C THR A 93 -31.37 15.91 -10.16
N VAL A 94 -30.23 15.26 -9.94
CA VAL A 94 -29.82 14.06 -10.68
C VAL A 94 -30.86 12.95 -10.56
N ARG A 95 -31.39 12.71 -9.35
CA ARG A 95 -32.46 11.71 -9.12
C ARG A 95 -33.73 12.04 -9.91
N ILE A 96 -34.16 13.30 -9.92
CA ILE A 96 -35.36 13.74 -10.68
C ILE A 96 -35.17 13.54 -12.19
N ILE A 97 -33.99 13.86 -12.71
CA ILE A 97 -33.64 13.69 -14.13
C ILE A 97 -33.65 12.21 -14.49
N LYS A 98 -32.98 11.35 -13.71
CA LYS A 98 -32.95 9.91 -13.95
C LYS A 98 -34.33 9.26 -13.83
N ALA A 99 -35.15 9.68 -12.85
CA ALA A 99 -36.54 9.22 -12.71
C ALA A 99 -37.42 9.55 -13.92
N SER A 100 -37.00 10.52 -14.74
CA SER A 100 -37.68 10.89 -15.99
C SER A 100 -37.19 10.11 -17.22
N ASN A 101 -36.39 9.06 -17.02
CA ASN A 101 -35.72 8.21 -18.03
C ASN A 101 -34.74 8.97 -18.91
N MET A 102 -33.84 9.73 -18.30
CA MET A 102 -32.82 10.51 -19.01
C MET A 102 -31.46 10.34 -18.39
N ARG A 103 -30.43 10.65 -19.20
CA ARG A 103 -29.07 10.78 -18.70
C ARG A 103 -28.92 12.11 -17.97
N ALA A 104 -28.24 12.09 -16.83
CA ALA A 104 -27.91 13.25 -16.03
C ALA A 104 -26.43 13.59 -16.16
N SER A 105 -26.11 14.85 -16.44
CA SER A 105 -24.74 15.35 -16.56
C SER A 105 -24.53 16.54 -15.63
N LEU A 106 -23.31 16.69 -15.13
CA LEU A 106 -22.87 17.81 -14.32
C LEU A 106 -21.83 18.63 -15.10
N ALA A 107 -22.11 19.91 -15.37
CA ALA A 107 -21.12 20.82 -15.94
C ALA A 107 -20.29 21.51 -14.85
N ILE A 108 -19.03 21.84 -15.10
CA ILE A 108 -18.24 22.75 -14.25
C ILE A 108 -17.52 23.84 -15.05
N ASN A 109 -17.49 25.05 -14.49
CA ASN A 109 -16.89 26.23 -15.13
C ASN A 109 -15.35 26.22 -14.98
N PRO A 110 -14.62 27.04 -15.76
CA PRO A 110 -13.16 27.13 -15.63
C PRO A 110 -12.67 27.49 -14.22
N GLY A 111 -13.45 28.23 -13.43
CA GLY A 111 -13.11 28.56 -12.03
C GLY A 111 -13.43 27.50 -10.99
N THR A 112 -14.23 26.48 -11.31
CA THR A 112 -14.63 25.43 -10.36
C THR A 112 -13.61 24.27 -10.40
N PRO A 113 -12.94 23.91 -9.30
CA PRO A 113 -12.01 22.78 -9.28
C PRO A 113 -12.76 21.44 -9.37
N ALA A 114 -12.11 20.39 -9.91
CA ALA A 114 -12.74 19.06 -10.02
C ALA A 114 -13.00 18.43 -8.64
N ASP A 115 -12.15 18.69 -7.64
CA ASP A 115 -12.32 18.24 -6.25
C ASP A 115 -13.54 18.84 -5.55
N ALA A 116 -14.17 19.87 -6.12
CA ALA A 116 -15.43 20.38 -5.59
C ALA A 116 -16.62 19.45 -5.86
N ILE A 117 -16.45 18.41 -6.68
CA ILE A 117 -17.49 17.42 -7.00
C ILE A 117 -17.41 16.30 -5.96
N PRO A 118 -18.40 16.16 -5.06
CA PRO A 118 -18.43 15.06 -4.11
C PRO A 118 -18.50 13.72 -4.84
N LYS A 119 -17.84 12.69 -4.29
CA LYS A 119 -17.84 11.35 -4.88
C LYS A 119 -19.25 10.81 -5.15
N GLU A 120 -20.17 10.98 -4.20
CA GLU A 120 -21.56 10.56 -4.34
C GLU A 120 -22.27 11.21 -5.54
N LEU A 121 -21.92 12.45 -5.87
CA LEU A 121 -22.48 13.15 -7.02
C LEU A 121 -21.85 12.66 -8.32
N ALA A 122 -20.53 12.46 -8.34
CA ALA A 122 -19.81 11.93 -9.51
C ALA A 122 -20.27 10.51 -9.87
N ASP A 123 -20.49 9.64 -8.88
CA ASP A 123 -21.00 8.28 -9.06
C ASP A 123 -22.47 8.26 -9.53
N ALA A 124 -23.23 9.34 -9.26
CA ALA A 124 -24.64 9.43 -9.60
C ALA A 124 -24.90 9.95 -11.02
N VAL A 125 -23.96 10.69 -11.64
CA VAL A 125 -24.10 11.24 -12.99
C VAL A 125 -23.63 10.27 -14.07
N ASP A 126 -24.09 10.47 -15.29
CA ASP A 126 -23.69 9.66 -16.46
C ASP A 126 -22.56 10.33 -17.26
N MET A 127 -22.31 11.62 -17.03
CA MET A 127 -21.29 12.42 -17.71
C MET A 127 -20.91 13.64 -16.85
N ILE A 128 -19.66 14.11 -16.97
CA ILE A 128 -19.24 15.40 -16.43
C ILE A 128 -18.69 16.27 -17.57
N LEU A 129 -19.27 17.46 -17.72
CA LEU A 129 -18.85 18.47 -18.70
C LEU A 129 -17.85 19.46 -18.10
N ILE A 130 -16.69 19.60 -18.72
CA ILE A 130 -15.67 20.58 -18.39
C ILE A 130 -15.73 21.72 -19.39
N MET A 131 -16.16 22.88 -18.93
CA MET A 131 -16.08 24.10 -19.72
C MET A 131 -14.63 24.50 -19.92
N THR A 132 -14.20 24.59 -21.19
CA THR A 132 -12.87 25.05 -21.61
C THR A 132 -12.89 26.48 -22.14
N VAL A 133 -14.01 27.19 -21.93
CA VAL A 133 -14.20 28.65 -22.07
C VAL A 133 -15.16 29.12 -20.97
N TRP A 134 -15.31 30.44 -20.77
CA TRP A 134 -16.40 30.93 -19.93
C TRP A 134 -17.73 30.82 -20.67
N PRO A 135 -18.77 30.21 -20.08
CA PRO A 135 -20.05 30.00 -20.76
C PRO A 135 -20.72 31.32 -21.16
N GLY A 136 -21.50 31.29 -22.23
CA GLY A 136 -22.32 32.42 -22.68
C GLY A 136 -22.04 32.92 -24.10
N ALA A 137 -20.85 32.70 -24.65
CA ALA A 137 -20.52 33.08 -26.03
C ALA A 137 -19.62 32.04 -26.73
N GLY A 138 -19.97 31.68 -27.97
CA GLY A 138 -19.15 30.82 -28.82
C GLY A 138 -17.95 31.55 -29.43
N GLY A 139 -16.92 30.81 -29.86
CA GLY A 139 -15.74 31.35 -30.55
C GLY A 139 -14.65 31.93 -29.65
N GLN A 140 -14.76 31.76 -28.34
CA GLN A 140 -13.71 32.09 -27.39
C GLN A 140 -12.50 31.15 -27.53
N LYS A 141 -11.33 31.60 -27.05
CA LYS A 141 -10.10 30.81 -27.07
C LYS A 141 -10.15 29.71 -26.01
N PHE A 142 -9.73 28.51 -26.40
CA PHE A 142 -9.57 27.35 -25.52
C PHE A 142 -8.68 27.64 -24.31
N ILE A 143 -9.14 27.28 -23.12
CA ILE A 143 -8.43 27.40 -21.84
C ILE A 143 -7.75 26.07 -21.52
N LYS A 144 -6.48 25.93 -21.88
CA LYS A 144 -5.68 24.70 -21.69
C LYS A 144 -5.51 24.34 -20.21
N GLU A 145 -5.58 25.32 -19.32
CA GLU A 145 -5.49 25.18 -17.87
C GLU A 145 -6.66 24.36 -17.28
N CYS A 146 -7.68 24.04 -18.06
CA CYS A 146 -8.76 23.14 -17.66
C CYS A 146 -8.41 21.65 -17.83
N MET A 147 -7.38 21.31 -18.63
CA MET A 147 -6.99 19.91 -18.90
C MET A 147 -6.60 19.11 -17.65
N PRO A 148 -5.92 19.68 -16.63
CA PRO A 148 -5.68 18.99 -15.37
C PRO A 148 -6.97 18.47 -14.71
N LYS A 149 -8.11 19.16 -14.87
CA LYS A 149 -9.41 18.69 -14.35
C LYS A 149 -9.91 17.46 -15.08
N VAL A 150 -9.76 17.43 -16.40
CA VAL A 150 -10.12 16.28 -17.25
C VAL A 150 -9.28 15.07 -16.84
N ALA A 151 -7.96 15.24 -16.70
CA ALA A 151 -7.04 14.19 -16.26
C ALA A 151 -7.36 13.68 -14.86
N GLN A 152 -7.68 14.59 -13.94
CA GLN A 152 -8.10 14.24 -12.59
C GLN A 152 -9.39 13.41 -12.60
N LEU A 153 -10.41 13.81 -13.37
CA LEU A 153 -11.66 13.06 -13.46
C LEU A 153 -11.48 11.71 -14.14
N ARG A 154 -10.74 11.61 -15.24
CA ARG A 154 -10.46 10.33 -15.90
C ARG A 154 -9.70 9.37 -14.98
N ALA A 155 -8.78 9.88 -14.16
CA ALA A 155 -8.04 9.06 -13.20
C ALA A 155 -8.95 8.51 -12.08
N HIS A 156 -9.87 9.33 -11.56
CA HIS A 156 -10.77 8.93 -10.47
C HIS A 156 -11.99 8.13 -10.94
N TYR A 157 -12.50 8.43 -12.14
CA TYR A 157 -13.71 7.84 -12.71
C TYR A 157 -13.42 7.33 -14.14
N PRO A 158 -12.76 6.18 -14.28
CA PRO A 158 -12.21 5.75 -15.56
C PRO A 158 -13.24 5.38 -16.62
N ASP A 159 -14.45 5.02 -16.19
CA ASP A 159 -15.54 4.60 -17.06
C ASP A 159 -16.59 5.72 -17.26
N LEU A 160 -16.41 6.87 -16.61
CA LEU A 160 -17.31 8.01 -16.71
C LEU A 160 -17.08 8.76 -18.03
N ASP A 161 -18.16 9.22 -18.66
CA ASP A 161 -18.04 10.13 -19.79
C ASP A 161 -17.55 11.50 -19.31
N VAL A 162 -16.44 11.98 -19.88
CA VAL A 162 -15.88 13.29 -19.61
C VAL A 162 -15.96 14.10 -20.90
N GLU A 163 -16.80 15.13 -20.85
CA GLU A 163 -17.05 16.05 -21.95
C GLU A 163 -16.21 17.32 -21.82
N VAL A 164 -15.79 17.89 -22.95
CA VAL A 164 -15.21 19.23 -23.02
C VAL A 164 -16.00 20.11 -23.99
N ASP A 165 -16.30 21.33 -23.55
CA ASP A 165 -16.97 22.34 -24.37
C ASP A 165 -16.27 23.71 -24.30
N GLY A 166 -15.93 24.22 -25.49
CA GLY A 166 -15.39 25.57 -25.68
C GLY A 166 -14.04 25.61 -26.38
N GLY A 167 -14.03 26.06 -27.64
CA GLY A 167 -12.78 26.24 -28.40
C GLY A 167 -12.09 24.93 -28.82
N VAL A 168 -12.82 23.81 -28.81
CA VAL A 168 -12.30 22.51 -29.25
C VAL A 168 -12.36 22.38 -30.78
N GLY A 169 -11.30 21.82 -31.37
CA GLY A 169 -11.14 21.61 -32.81
C GLY A 169 -9.80 20.93 -33.12
N PRO A 170 -9.39 20.83 -34.40
CA PRO A 170 -8.19 20.09 -34.79
C PRO A 170 -6.90 20.51 -34.08
N ASN A 171 -6.77 21.78 -33.69
CA ASN A 171 -5.58 22.30 -33.01
C ASN A 171 -5.57 22.08 -31.49
N THR A 172 -6.71 21.71 -30.90
CA THR A 172 -6.88 21.62 -29.43
C THR A 172 -7.35 20.24 -28.97
N ILE A 173 -7.76 19.37 -29.91
CA ILE A 173 -8.27 18.03 -29.62
C ILE A 173 -7.24 17.16 -28.90
N ASP A 174 -5.97 17.18 -29.30
CA ASP A 174 -4.94 16.34 -28.69
C ASP A 174 -4.79 16.66 -27.19
N ALA A 175 -4.88 17.93 -26.81
CA ALA A 175 -4.83 18.31 -25.39
C ALA A 175 -6.01 17.73 -24.59
N CYS A 176 -7.21 17.73 -25.19
CA CYS A 176 -8.43 17.20 -24.58
C CYS A 176 -8.40 15.67 -24.49
N ALA A 177 -8.09 15.02 -25.60
CA ALA A 177 -8.03 13.57 -25.73
C ALA A 177 -6.93 12.97 -24.85
N HIS A 178 -5.72 13.55 -24.86
CA HIS A 178 -4.64 13.10 -23.98
C HIS A 178 -4.94 13.28 -22.50
N ALA A 179 -5.68 14.31 -22.13
CA ALA A 179 -6.15 14.49 -20.76
C ALA A 179 -7.25 13.50 -20.37
N GLY A 180 -7.86 12.79 -21.32
CA GLY A 180 -8.84 11.75 -21.07
C GLY A 180 -10.29 12.13 -21.36
N ALA A 181 -10.54 13.27 -22.02
CA ALA A 181 -11.88 13.56 -22.54
C ALA A 181 -12.24 12.53 -23.61
N ASN A 182 -13.45 12.01 -23.54
CA ASN A 182 -13.99 11.09 -24.55
C ASN A 182 -15.21 11.67 -25.27
N VAL A 183 -15.80 12.74 -24.77
CA VAL A 183 -16.94 13.43 -25.40
C VAL A 183 -16.49 14.84 -25.78
N ILE A 184 -16.69 15.24 -27.05
CA ILE A 184 -16.07 16.46 -27.59
C ILE A 184 -17.12 17.37 -28.24
N VAL A 185 -17.36 18.53 -27.65
CA VAL A 185 -18.22 19.55 -28.24
C VAL A 185 -17.38 20.51 -29.08
N ALA A 186 -17.65 20.53 -30.39
CA ALA A 186 -17.04 21.50 -31.30
C ALA A 186 -18.10 22.23 -32.15
N GLY A 187 -18.16 23.55 -31.98
CA GLY A 187 -19.01 24.44 -32.76
C GLY A 187 -18.29 24.98 -34.00
N THR A 188 -17.65 26.14 -33.84
CA THR A 188 -17.05 26.92 -34.95
C THR A 188 -16.13 26.10 -35.86
N ALA A 189 -15.32 25.20 -35.30
CA ALA A 189 -14.34 24.40 -36.05
C ALA A 189 -15.00 23.45 -37.06
N VAL A 190 -16.24 23.03 -36.81
CA VAL A 190 -16.97 22.06 -37.65
C VAL A 190 -17.90 22.81 -38.59
N PHE A 191 -18.69 23.74 -38.05
CA PHE A 191 -19.72 24.44 -38.82
C PHE A 191 -19.19 25.37 -39.90
N LYS A 192 -18.01 25.95 -39.69
CA LYS A 192 -17.37 26.84 -40.68
C LYS A 192 -16.48 26.09 -41.68
N ASP A 193 -16.21 24.81 -41.45
CA ASP A 193 -15.37 24.03 -42.34
C ASP A 193 -16.15 23.65 -43.61
N PRO A 194 -15.54 23.74 -44.81
CA PRO A 194 -16.17 23.25 -46.03
C PRO A 194 -16.43 21.74 -46.00
N ASN A 195 -15.61 20.96 -45.28
CA ASN A 195 -15.72 19.52 -45.13
C ASN A 195 -15.86 19.10 -43.65
N PRO A 196 -17.04 19.32 -43.05
CA PRO A 196 -17.29 19.00 -41.64
C PRO A 196 -17.05 17.52 -41.33
N GLU A 197 -17.42 16.60 -42.23
CA GLU A 197 -17.21 15.15 -42.08
C GLU A 197 -15.74 14.81 -41.79
N SER A 198 -14.80 15.40 -42.53
CA SER A 198 -13.37 15.18 -42.28
C SER A 198 -12.92 15.69 -40.90
N VAL A 199 -13.49 16.81 -40.44
CA VAL A 199 -13.20 17.35 -39.10
C VAL A 199 -13.78 16.44 -38.02
N ILE A 200 -15.03 15.97 -38.17
CA ILE A 200 -15.67 15.01 -37.24
C ILE A 200 -14.80 13.78 -37.10
N THR A 201 -14.42 13.17 -38.23
CA THR A 201 -13.60 11.95 -38.27
C THR A 201 -12.25 12.17 -37.62
N PHE A 202 -11.56 13.28 -37.93
CA PHE A 202 -10.27 13.59 -37.31
C PHE A 202 -10.37 13.72 -35.78
N LEU A 203 -11.40 14.40 -35.28
CA LEU A 203 -11.62 14.55 -33.84
C LEU A 203 -11.91 13.19 -33.17
N ARG A 204 -12.70 12.34 -33.83
CA ARG A 204 -13.00 10.97 -33.36
C ARG A 204 -11.74 10.13 -33.25
N GLU A 205 -10.95 10.07 -34.32
CA GLU A 205 -9.73 9.25 -34.37
C GLU A 205 -8.74 9.63 -33.26
N ARG A 206 -8.50 10.93 -33.05
CA ARG A 206 -7.60 11.40 -31.98
C ARG A 206 -8.09 11.03 -30.58
N CYS A 207 -9.42 11.10 -30.37
CA CYS A 207 -10.03 10.64 -29.13
C CYS A 207 -9.88 9.13 -28.95
N GLU A 208 -10.24 8.33 -29.94
CA GLU A 208 -10.15 6.86 -29.89
C GLU A 208 -8.72 6.37 -29.63
N GLU A 209 -7.73 6.91 -30.35
CA GLU A 209 -6.31 6.63 -30.14
C GLU A 209 -5.89 6.92 -28.69
N SER A 210 -6.31 8.07 -28.15
CA SER A 210 -6.00 8.44 -26.77
C SER A 210 -6.69 7.53 -25.75
N GLN A 211 -7.96 7.15 -25.98
CA GLN A 211 -8.68 6.25 -25.08
C GLN A 211 -8.07 4.84 -25.05
N VAL A 212 -7.64 4.32 -26.20
CA VAL A 212 -6.91 3.04 -26.28
C VAL A 212 -5.59 3.12 -25.51
N ARG A 213 -4.82 4.20 -25.71
CA ARG A 213 -3.57 4.42 -24.98
C ARG A 213 -3.79 4.47 -23.46
N ILE A 214 -4.74 5.28 -23.00
CA ILE A 214 -5.08 5.44 -21.57
C ILE A 214 -5.51 4.10 -20.96
N ARG A 215 -6.32 3.30 -21.68
CA ARG A 215 -6.72 1.97 -21.24
C ARG A 215 -5.54 1.03 -21.09
N ASN A 216 -4.66 0.97 -22.09
CA ASN A 216 -3.48 0.10 -22.07
C ASN A 216 -2.52 0.49 -20.94
N GLU A 217 -2.24 1.79 -20.75
CA GLU A 217 -1.42 2.31 -19.66
C GLU A 217 -2.01 1.92 -18.28
N ARG A 218 -3.33 2.02 -18.12
CA ARG A 218 -4.02 1.60 -16.90
C ARG A 218 -3.92 0.10 -16.66
N GLU A 219 -4.11 -0.72 -17.67
CA GLU A 219 -3.99 -2.18 -17.55
C GLU A 219 -2.57 -2.61 -17.17
N GLN A 220 -1.56 -2.00 -17.80
CA GLN A 220 -0.15 -2.22 -17.43
C GLN A 220 0.14 -1.79 -16.00
N PHE A 221 -0.37 -0.63 -15.58
CA PHE A 221 -0.23 -0.15 -14.21
C PHE A 221 -0.84 -1.13 -13.19
N LEU A 222 -2.07 -1.59 -13.45
CA LEU A 222 -2.77 -2.56 -12.59
C LEU A 222 -2.04 -3.91 -12.53
N LYS A 223 -1.47 -4.37 -13.65
CA LYS A 223 -0.68 -5.61 -13.70
C LYS A 223 0.62 -5.46 -12.90
N GLY A 224 1.35 -4.37 -13.08
CA GLY A 224 2.56 -4.06 -12.33
C GLY A 224 2.31 -3.95 -10.81
N GLU A 225 1.18 -3.37 -10.43
CA GLU A 225 0.73 -3.29 -9.04
C GLU A 225 0.46 -4.67 -8.44
N LYS A 226 -0.23 -5.57 -9.17
CA LYS A 226 -0.42 -6.96 -8.74
C LYS A 226 0.88 -7.72 -8.54
N ILE A 227 1.85 -7.56 -9.45
CA ILE A 227 3.18 -8.18 -9.33
C ILE A 227 3.87 -7.68 -8.05
N ALA A 228 3.82 -6.36 -7.80
CA ALA A 228 4.45 -5.78 -6.63
C ALA A 228 3.88 -6.30 -5.31
N TYR A 229 2.56 -6.33 -5.18
CA TYR A 229 1.90 -6.84 -3.98
C TYR A 229 2.12 -8.35 -3.78
N THR A 230 2.16 -9.13 -4.86
CA THR A 230 2.48 -10.57 -4.80
C THR A 230 3.93 -10.79 -4.33
N GLY A 231 4.87 -9.98 -4.81
CA GLY A 231 6.27 -10.02 -4.39
C GLY A 231 6.42 -9.70 -2.89
N ILE A 232 5.79 -8.62 -2.43
CA ILE A 232 5.79 -8.24 -1.00
C ILE A 232 5.17 -9.35 -0.13
N LEU A 233 4.01 -9.88 -0.53
CA LEU A 233 3.34 -10.94 0.21
C LEU A 233 4.24 -12.18 0.34
N SER A 234 4.87 -12.60 -0.76
CA SER A 234 5.77 -13.76 -0.78
C SER A 234 6.97 -13.59 0.15
N ILE A 235 7.60 -12.42 0.10
CA ILE A 235 8.76 -12.07 0.93
C ILE A 235 8.37 -12.01 2.42
N ALA A 236 7.25 -11.36 2.75
CA ALA A 236 6.76 -11.25 4.13
C ALA A 236 6.38 -12.63 4.71
N CYS A 237 5.71 -13.48 3.92
CA CYS A 237 5.34 -14.82 4.33
C CYS A 237 6.57 -15.70 4.57
N ALA A 238 7.57 -15.64 3.69
CA ALA A 238 8.82 -16.37 3.87
C ALA A 238 9.55 -15.93 5.15
N CYS A 239 9.59 -14.62 5.42
CA CYS A 239 10.19 -14.07 6.64
C CYS A 239 9.49 -14.59 7.91
N VAL A 240 8.15 -14.51 7.97
CA VAL A 240 7.38 -15.00 9.13
C VAL A 240 7.55 -16.50 9.31
N TYR A 241 7.51 -17.27 8.22
CA TYR A 241 7.69 -18.72 8.27
C TYR A 241 9.08 -19.07 8.82
N ILE A 242 10.16 -18.59 8.20
CA ILE A 242 11.53 -18.87 8.64
C ILE A 242 11.75 -18.37 10.08
N GLY A 243 11.24 -17.18 10.41
CA GLY A 243 11.33 -16.59 11.75
C GLY A 243 10.66 -17.44 12.82
N SER A 244 9.47 -17.97 12.54
CA SER A 244 8.74 -18.85 13.47
C SER A 244 9.50 -20.15 13.74
N PHE A 245 10.10 -20.76 12.72
CA PHE A 245 10.91 -21.96 12.93
C PHE A 245 12.24 -21.65 13.61
N ALA A 246 12.83 -20.50 13.29
CA ALA A 246 14.06 -20.03 13.91
C ALA A 246 13.87 -19.68 15.39
N SER A 247 12.67 -19.27 15.83
CA SER A 247 12.35 -18.92 17.22
C SER A 247 12.13 -20.12 18.14
N LEU A 248 11.98 -21.34 17.60
CA LEU A 248 11.77 -22.56 18.38
C LEU A 248 12.85 -22.73 19.46
N HIS A 249 12.52 -23.40 20.55
CA HIS A 249 13.49 -23.77 21.58
C HIS A 249 13.40 -25.26 21.88
N THR A 250 14.40 -25.80 22.58
CA THR A 250 14.34 -27.18 23.06
C THR A 250 13.30 -27.27 24.17
N PRO A 251 12.27 -28.13 24.04
CA PRO A 251 11.21 -28.24 25.05
C PRO A 251 11.74 -28.63 26.43
N ILE A 252 11.03 -28.22 27.49
CA ILE A 252 11.39 -28.54 28.88
C ILE A 252 11.39 -30.04 29.14
N SER A 253 10.47 -30.80 28.51
CA SER A 253 10.44 -32.26 28.59
C SER A 253 11.77 -32.87 28.13
N THR A 254 12.31 -32.42 26.99
CA THR A 254 13.61 -32.83 26.48
C THR A 254 14.76 -32.37 27.38
N ARG A 255 14.74 -31.11 27.86
CA ARG A 255 15.78 -30.60 28.76
C ARG A 255 15.87 -31.43 30.04
N LYS A 256 14.73 -31.85 30.62
CA LYS A 256 14.70 -32.77 31.78
C LYS A 256 15.32 -34.12 31.45
N LEU A 257 14.96 -34.72 30.32
CA LEU A 257 15.55 -35.99 29.86
C LEU A 257 17.07 -35.89 29.62
N ARG A 258 17.57 -34.73 29.16
CA ARG A 258 19.01 -34.50 29.01
C ARG A 258 19.75 -34.49 30.34
N VAL A 259 19.18 -33.82 31.35
CA VAL A 259 19.75 -33.82 32.70
C VAL A 259 19.77 -35.23 33.28
N GLU A 260 18.70 -36.01 33.08
CA GLU A 260 18.65 -37.42 33.48
C GLU A 260 19.69 -38.28 32.74
N ALA A 261 20.05 -37.92 31.50
CA ALA A 261 21.04 -38.59 30.67
C ALA A 261 22.47 -38.04 30.80
N ASP A 262 22.74 -37.16 31.79
CA ASP A 262 24.03 -36.48 32.00
C ASP A 262 24.54 -35.69 30.77
N GLN A 263 23.60 -35.11 30.01
CA GLN A 263 23.85 -34.23 28.87
C GLN A 263 23.55 -32.77 29.23
N ASP A 264 24.25 -31.83 28.60
CA ASP A 264 23.96 -30.40 28.76
C ASP A 264 22.53 -30.08 28.26
N PRO A 265 21.60 -29.65 29.13
CA PRO A 265 20.23 -29.35 28.73
C PRO A 265 20.15 -28.21 27.70
N ASN A 266 21.13 -27.32 27.67
CA ASN A 266 21.14 -26.11 26.85
C ASN A 266 22.10 -26.20 25.64
N GLU A 267 22.63 -27.38 25.31
CA GLU A 267 23.62 -27.57 24.23
C GLU A 267 23.20 -26.96 22.87
N ASP A 268 21.89 -26.91 22.61
CA ASP A 268 21.30 -26.49 21.33
C ASP A 268 20.84 -25.03 21.32
N GLU A 269 20.88 -24.37 22.48
CA GLU A 269 20.43 -23.00 22.64
C GLU A 269 21.54 -22.01 22.32
N ASN A 270 21.18 -20.90 21.66
CA ASN A 270 22.09 -19.78 21.52
C ASN A 270 22.12 -19.00 22.84
N GLN A 271 23.31 -18.61 23.32
CA GLN A 271 23.50 -17.76 24.51
C GLN A 271 22.90 -16.35 24.40
N SER A 272 22.19 -16.02 23.32
CA SER A 272 21.49 -14.75 23.17
C SER A 272 20.32 -14.70 24.15
N GLU A 273 20.41 -13.83 25.16
CA GLU A 273 19.35 -13.54 26.13
C GLU A 273 18.08 -13.11 25.38
N LEU A 274 17.10 -14.03 25.28
CA LEU A 274 15.79 -13.75 24.72
C LEU A 274 15.05 -12.81 25.68
N GLN A 275 14.42 -11.76 25.15
CA GLN A 275 13.54 -10.90 25.93
C GLN A 275 12.13 -11.48 25.88
N SER A 276 11.70 -12.16 26.95
CA SER A 276 10.29 -12.49 27.12
C SER A 276 9.50 -11.21 27.37
N LEU A 277 8.46 -11.02 26.57
CA LEU A 277 7.44 -10.01 26.82
C LEU A 277 6.36 -10.63 27.69
N SER A 278 6.24 -10.08 28.90
CA SER A 278 5.13 -10.35 29.80
C SER A 278 3.94 -9.44 29.49
N SER A 279 2.78 -9.76 30.06
CA SER A 279 1.55 -8.96 29.97
C SER A 279 1.79 -7.49 30.33
N ASP A 280 2.62 -7.23 31.33
CA ASP A 280 2.94 -5.89 31.83
C ASP A 280 3.82 -5.10 30.86
N GLY A 281 4.60 -5.78 30.02
CA GLY A 281 5.33 -5.16 28.92
C GLY A 281 4.43 -4.89 27.71
N ALA A 282 3.54 -5.82 27.37
CA ALA A 282 2.75 -5.78 26.14
C ALA A 282 1.76 -4.60 26.05
N TRP A 283 1.09 -4.23 27.14
CA TRP A 283 0.15 -3.09 27.11
C TRP A 283 0.84 -1.74 26.89
N ALA A 284 2.14 -1.63 27.20
CA ALA A 284 2.90 -0.40 27.02
C ALA A 284 3.30 -0.17 25.55
N PHE A 285 3.29 -1.20 24.69
CA PHE A 285 3.72 -1.09 23.28
C PHE A 285 2.96 -0.02 22.49
N PRO A 286 1.61 -0.01 22.48
CA PRO A 286 0.84 1.05 21.84
C PRO A 286 1.18 2.46 22.34
N LEU A 287 1.46 2.60 23.64
CA LEU A 287 1.75 3.90 24.26
C LEU A 287 3.15 4.40 23.91
N ILE A 288 4.15 3.52 24.03
CA ILE A 288 5.54 3.81 23.64
C ILE A 288 5.59 4.11 22.14
N GLY A 289 4.96 3.26 21.32
CA GLY A 289 4.85 3.47 19.88
C GLY A 289 4.17 4.80 19.54
N SER A 290 3.20 5.24 20.33
CA SER A 290 2.52 6.54 20.15
C SER A 290 3.45 7.70 20.47
N ALA A 291 4.17 7.62 21.58
CA ALA A 291 5.14 8.64 21.97
C ALA A 291 6.28 8.76 20.95
N VAL A 292 6.82 7.62 20.48
CA VAL A 292 7.88 7.58 19.46
C VAL A 292 7.38 8.12 18.13
N LEU A 293 6.21 7.69 17.66
CA LEU A 293 5.66 8.15 16.39
C LEU A 293 5.37 9.65 16.41
N PHE A 294 4.74 10.15 17.47
CA PHE A 294 4.41 11.56 17.61
C PHE A 294 5.65 12.44 17.78
N SER A 295 6.63 12.01 18.58
CA SER A 295 7.90 12.74 18.70
C SER A 295 8.66 12.81 17.38
N LEU A 296 8.67 11.73 16.60
CA LEU A 296 9.27 11.71 15.27
C LEU A 296 8.52 12.61 14.28
N PHE A 297 7.19 12.65 14.35
CA PHE A 297 6.38 13.60 13.59
C PHE A 297 6.73 15.06 13.91
N LEU A 298 6.81 15.40 15.20
CA LEU A 298 7.24 16.74 15.62
C LEU A 298 8.68 17.03 15.17
N ALA A 299 9.59 16.06 15.27
CA ALA A 299 10.95 16.21 14.78
C ALA A 299 10.97 16.56 13.29
N PHE A 300 10.26 15.82 12.44
CA PHE A 300 10.17 16.13 11.00
C PHE A 300 9.49 17.47 10.70
N LYS A 301 8.64 17.97 11.60
CA LYS A 301 7.98 19.26 11.47
C LYS A 301 8.89 20.44 11.82
N TYR A 302 9.77 20.29 12.81
CA TYR A 302 10.54 21.40 13.37
C TYR A 302 12.05 21.34 13.09
N LEU A 303 12.59 20.18 12.72
CA LEU A 303 14.03 19.98 12.48
C LEU A 303 14.32 19.67 11.01
N ASN A 304 15.59 19.82 10.63
CA ASN A 304 16.03 19.49 9.27
C ASN A 304 15.89 17.98 9.01
N LYS A 305 15.13 17.63 7.95
CA LYS A 305 14.90 16.26 7.48
C LYS A 305 16.20 15.46 7.27
N GLU A 306 17.24 16.10 6.73
CA GLU A 306 18.52 15.43 6.47
C GLU A 306 19.21 15.00 7.74
N LEU A 307 19.19 15.85 8.77
CA LEU A 307 19.77 15.53 10.09
C LEU A 307 19.03 14.37 10.75
N ILE A 308 17.70 14.39 10.71
CA ILE A 308 16.85 13.32 11.26
C ILE A 308 17.17 11.99 10.56
N ASN A 309 17.17 11.99 9.23
CA ASN A 309 17.46 10.78 8.45
C ASN A 309 18.90 10.29 8.66
N LEU A 310 19.88 11.19 8.83
CA LEU A 310 21.25 10.82 9.16
C LEU A 310 21.34 10.12 10.52
N LEU A 311 20.74 10.70 11.57
CA LEU A 311 20.72 10.11 12.91
C LEU A 311 20.10 8.72 12.92
N ILE A 312 18.96 8.58 12.24
CA ILE A 312 18.26 7.30 12.11
C ILE A 312 19.10 6.30 11.31
N ALA A 313 19.70 6.71 10.20
CA ALA A 313 20.57 5.84 9.41
C ALA A 313 21.79 5.36 10.22
N THR A 314 22.40 6.23 11.02
CA THR A 314 23.49 5.85 11.94
C THR A 314 23.00 4.82 12.97
N TYR A 315 21.85 5.06 13.60
CA TYR A 315 21.25 4.13 14.56
C TYR A 315 21.03 2.73 13.95
N PHE A 316 20.39 2.65 12.78
CA PHE A 316 20.14 1.37 12.10
C PHE A 316 21.42 0.72 11.55
N THR A 317 22.44 1.51 11.21
CA THR A 317 23.74 0.95 10.81
C THR A 317 24.41 0.24 11.99
N VAL A 318 24.44 0.88 13.17
CA VAL A 318 25.04 0.30 14.38
C VAL A 318 24.32 -0.98 14.79
N ILE A 319 22.98 -0.95 14.85
CA ILE A 319 22.18 -2.13 15.19
C ILE A 319 22.27 -3.21 14.11
N GLY A 320 22.35 -2.82 12.84
CA GLY A 320 22.51 -3.70 11.69
C GLY A 320 23.78 -4.56 11.79
N LEU A 321 24.89 -4.02 12.28
CA LEU A 321 26.14 -4.76 12.44
C LEU A 321 26.01 -5.96 13.39
N VAL A 322 25.13 -5.87 14.39
CA VAL A 322 24.86 -6.95 15.35
C VAL A 322 23.75 -7.88 14.85
N THR A 323 22.73 -7.31 14.20
CA THR A 323 21.50 -8.02 13.84
C THR A 323 21.63 -8.84 12.55
N ILE A 324 22.36 -8.34 11.55
CA ILE A 324 22.48 -9.04 10.26
C ILE A 324 23.21 -10.38 10.39
N PRO A 325 24.35 -10.50 11.11
CA PRO A 325 25.03 -11.78 11.27
C PRO A 325 24.15 -12.84 11.96
N THR A 326 23.41 -12.42 13.00
CA THR A 326 22.53 -13.31 13.78
C THR A 326 21.33 -13.76 12.95
N ALA A 327 20.67 -12.84 12.25
CA ALA A 327 19.59 -13.16 11.31
C ALA A 327 20.03 -14.13 10.20
N LEU A 328 21.18 -13.87 9.57
CA LEU A 328 21.70 -14.75 8.51
C LEU A 328 22.08 -16.14 9.05
N GLN A 329 22.56 -16.24 10.29
CA GLN A 329 22.80 -17.54 10.93
C GLN A 329 21.51 -18.36 11.03
N HIS A 330 20.38 -17.73 11.41
CA HIS A 330 19.08 -18.42 11.44
C HIS A 330 18.66 -18.93 10.06
N VAL A 331 18.83 -18.13 9.00
CA VAL A 331 18.52 -18.55 7.63
C VAL A 331 19.41 -19.73 7.20
N ILE A 332 20.71 -19.66 7.46
CA ILE A 332 21.65 -20.73 7.11
C ILE A 332 21.29 -22.03 7.83
N VAL A 333 21.01 -21.98 9.13
CA VAL A 333 20.63 -23.19 9.90
C VAL A 333 19.27 -23.74 9.47
N PHE A 334 18.39 -22.89 8.96
CA PHE A 334 17.11 -23.33 8.42
C PHE A 334 17.28 -24.16 7.12
N PHE A 335 18.16 -23.72 6.21
CA PHE A 335 18.40 -24.42 4.93
C PHE A 335 19.47 -25.51 5.01
N TYR A 336 20.46 -25.35 5.89
CA TYR A 336 21.58 -26.27 6.09
C TYR A 336 21.52 -26.82 7.52
N ASP A 337 21.65 -28.14 7.66
CA ASP A 337 21.64 -28.80 8.98
C ASP A 337 22.70 -28.21 9.94
N ARG A 338 22.40 -28.23 11.25
CA ARG A 338 23.25 -27.69 12.34
C ARG A 338 24.69 -28.18 12.28
N ASN A 339 24.88 -29.42 11.79
CA ASN A 339 26.20 -30.02 11.62
C ASN A 339 27.12 -29.20 10.71
N PHE A 340 26.58 -28.49 9.72
CA PHE A 340 27.33 -27.56 8.88
C PHE A 340 27.92 -26.41 9.71
N VAL A 341 27.09 -25.73 10.49
CA VAL A 341 27.52 -24.60 11.33
C VAL A 341 28.48 -25.07 12.43
N LYS A 342 28.21 -26.20 13.09
CA LYS A 342 29.15 -26.81 14.06
C LYS A 342 30.51 -27.14 13.43
N ARG A 343 30.55 -27.58 12.16
CA ARG A 343 31.79 -27.87 11.45
C ARG A 343 32.59 -26.60 11.14
N GLU A 344 31.93 -25.55 10.66
CA GLU A 344 32.62 -24.29 10.33
C GLU A 344 33.05 -23.51 11.59
N LYS A 345 32.27 -23.55 12.68
CA LYS A 345 32.64 -22.94 13.96
C LYS A 345 33.89 -23.54 14.62
N LYS A 346 34.31 -24.75 14.25
CA LYS A 346 35.57 -25.35 14.73
C LYS A 346 36.84 -24.69 14.15
N LYS A 347 36.71 -23.84 13.13
CA LYS A 347 37.82 -23.10 12.53
C LYS A 347 37.94 -21.73 13.21
N TYR A 348 38.85 -21.62 14.16
CA TYR A 348 39.10 -20.38 14.90
C TYR A 348 40.28 -19.61 14.32
N LEU A 349 40.18 -18.28 14.32
CA LEU A 349 41.32 -17.39 14.23
C LEU A 349 41.57 -16.81 15.62
N GLU A 350 42.77 -17.01 16.16
CA GLU A 350 43.16 -16.34 17.41
C GLU A 350 43.59 -14.92 17.08
N LEU A 351 42.84 -13.92 17.54
CA LEU A 351 43.16 -12.52 17.33
C LEU A 351 43.56 -11.93 18.68
N LYS A 352 44.87 -11.91 18.92
CA LYS A 352 45.46 -11.27 20.10
C LYS A 352 45.62 -9.78 19.82
N VAL A 353 44.83 -8.97 20.51
CA VAL A 353 45.00 -7.52 20.50
C VAL A 353 45.66 -7.12 21.81
N ASP A 354 46.95 -6.82 21.73
CA ASP A 354 47.71 -6.25 22.85
C ASP A 354 47.40 -4.76 22.95
N CYS A 355 46.41 -4.41 23.77
CA CYS A 355 46.07 -3.04 24.09
C CYS A 355 46.89 -2.55 25.28
N ASN A 356 48.03 -1.90 25.03
CA ASN A 356 48.79 -1.22 26.08
C ASN A 356 48.15 0.13 26.42
N TRP A 357 47.27 0.15 27.42
CA TRP A 357 46.82 1.41 28.02
C TRP A 357 47.59 1.63 29.34
N VAL A 358 48.40 2.69 29.37
CA VAL A 358 49.15 3.08 30.56
C VAL A 358 48.19 3.82 31.50
N ASP A 359 47.76 3.15 32.55
CA ASP A 359 47.05 3.79 33.66
C ASP A 359 48.05 4.62 34.47
N LYS A 360 47.99 5.95 34.35
CA LYS A 360 48.90 6.89 35.03
C LYS A 360 48.73 6.90 36.55
N THR A 361 47.74 6.18 37.10
CA THR A 361 47.44 6.17 38.54
C THR A 361 48.09 5.03 39.32
N LYS A 362 48.77 4.08 38.64
CA LYS A 362 49.46 2.94 39.28
C LYS A 362 51.00 3.09 39.26
N PRO A 363 51.73 2.69 40.32
CA PRO A 363 53.19 2.72 40.37
C PRO A 363 53.84 1.76 39.35
N GLU A 364 55.07 2.07 38.90
CA GLU A 364 55.76 1.41 37.76
C GLU A 364 55.87 -0.12 37.85
N GLU A 365 55.86 -0.70 39.05
CA GLU A 365 55.96 -2.15 39.26
C GLU A 365 54.61 -2.91 39.08
N ALA A 366 53.49 -2.21 38.91
CA ALA A 366 52.14 -2.79 38.77
C ALA A 366 51.54 -2.62 37.35
N GLN A 367 52.38 -2.56 36.32
CA GLN A 367 51.93 -2.53 34.93
C GLN A 367 51.51 -3.93 34.46
N GLU A 368 50.24 -4.27 34.67
CA GLU A 368 49.63 -5.50 34.15
C GLU A 368 49.29 -5.30 32.67
N LYS A 369 49.83 -6.16 31.79
CA LYS A 369 49.47 -6.20 30.37
C LYS A 369 48.05 -6.77 30.23
N ASN A 370 47.06 -5.90 30.08
CA ASN A 370 45.70 -6.32 29.79
C ASN A 370 45.54 -6.59 28.28
N GLY A 371 45.85 -7.83 27.87
CA GLY A 371 45.52 -8.33 26.54
C GLY A 371 44.07 -8.82 26.50
N ILE A 372 43.28 -8.38 25.51
CA ILE A 372 41.98 -9.00 25.23
C ILE A 372 42.23 -10.17 24.29
N ASP A 373 42.30 -11.40 24.84
CA ASP A 373 42.38 -12.61 24.04
C ASP A 373 40.98 -12.96 23.54
N THR A 374 40.68 -12.57 22.30
CA THR A 374 39.34 -12.78 21.70
C THR A 374 39.45 -13.90 20.67
N LYS A 375 38.84 -15.05 20.97
CA LYS A 375 38.69 -16.15 20.02
C LYS A 375 37.43 -15.94 19.21
N ALA A 376 37.58 -15.55 17.94
CA ALA A 376 36.47 -15.43 17.01
C ALA A 376 36.58 -16.51 15.93
N ASP A 377 35.49 -17.22 15.67
CA ASP A 377 35.42 -18.18 14.57
C ASP A 377 35.37 -17.45 13.22
N MET A 378 36.03 -18.04 12.21
CA MET A 378 36.15 -17.44 10.88
C MET A 378 34.78 -17.20 10.21
N TYR A 379 33.79 -18.02 10.57
CA TYR A 379 32.41 -17.88 10.13
C TYR A 379 31.76 -16.59 10.65
N THR A 380 31.86 -16.31 11.96
CA THR A 380 31.34 -15.06 12.54
C THR A 380 32.01 -13.83 11.92
N PHE A 381 33.33 -13.89 11.67
CA PHE A 381 34.04 -12.79 11.01
C PHE A 381 33.55 -12.57 9.57
N ALA A 382 33.31 -13.64 8.80
CA ALA A 382 32.80 -13.54 7.44
C ALA A 382 31.39 -12.91 7.40
N MET A 383 30.51 -13.26 8.34
CA MET A 383 29.17 -12.69 8.46
C MET A 383 29.19 -11.22 8.85
N LEU A 384 30.11 -10.84 9.75
CA LEU A 384 30.32 -9.43 10.12
C LEU A 384 30.84 -8.62 8.93
N ALA A 385 31.83 -9.16 8.19
CA ALA A 385 32.36 -8.51 6.99
C ALA A 385 31.28 -8.32 5.92
N PHE A 386 30.44 -9.35 5.68
CA PHE A 386 29.28 -9.24 4.79
C PHE A 386 28.31 -8.14 5.24
N SER A 387 28.03 -8.05 6.54
CA SER A 387 27.15 -7.03 7.12
C SER A 387 27.68 -5.62 6.90
N VAL A 388 28.99 -5.41 7.09
CA VAL A 388 29.66 -4.12 6.80
C VAL A 388 29.54 -3.76 5.32
N VAL A 389 29.77 -4.71 4.41
CA VAL A 389 29.65 -4.48 2.96
C VAL A 389 28.21 -4.15 2.57
N LEU A 390 27.22 -4.89 3.09
CA LEU A 390 25.82 -4.67 2.79
C LEU A 390 25.35 -3.28 3.27
N LEU A 391 25.67 -2.92 4.50
CA LEU A 391 25.34 -1.62 5.09
C LEU A 391 26.07 -0.48 4.37
N GLY A 392 27.36 -0.62 4.10
CA GLY A 392 28.14 0.37 3.36
C GLY A 392 27.61 0.59 1.93
N THR A 393 27.24 -0.49 1.25
CA THR A 393 26.60 -0.42 -0.07
C THR A 393 25.25 0.29 0.02
N HIS A 394 24.45 0.01 1.03
CA HIS A 394 23.17 0.68 1.24
C HIS A 394 23.33 2.18 1.49
N LEU A 395 24.26 2.59 2.35
CA LEU A 395 24.54 4.00 2.64
C LEU A 395 25.02 4.76 1.39
N TYR A 396 25.82 4.11 0.54
CA TYR A 396 26.36 4.74 -0.68
C TYR A 396 25.34 4.78 -1.83
N THR A 397 24.67 3.66 -2.10
CA THR A 397 23.83 3.49 -3.31
C THR A 397 22.34 3.77 -3.06
N LYS A 398 21.87 3.68 -1.81
CA LYS A 398 20.45 3.70 -1.43
C LYS A 398 19.57 2.73 -2.26
N LEU A 399 20.15 1.64 -2.74
CA LEU A 399 19.40 0.63 -3.50
C LEU A 399 18.30 0.01 -2.64
N TRP A 400 17.10 -0.10 -3.21
CA TRP A 400 15.95 -0.70 -2.53
C TRP A 400 16.18 -2.18 -2.18
N VAL A 401 16.97 -2.90 -2.99
CA VAL A 401 17.31 -4.30 -2.73
C VAL A 401 18.13 -4.44 -1.45
N SER A 402 19.15 -3.60 -1.25
CA SER A 402 19.94 -3.62 -0.02
C SER A 402 19.10 -3.21 1.19
N ALA A 403 18.22 -2.21 1.02
CA ALA A 403 17.27 -1.81 2.05
C ALA A 403 16.35 -2.98 2.47
N ASN A 404 15.79 -3.72 1.50
CA ASN A 404 14.94 -4.88 1.76
C ASN A 404 15.69 -6.00 2.47
N THR A 405 16.93 -6.30 2.06
CA THR A 405 17.74 -7.34 2.72
C THR A 405 17.98 -6.98 4.19
N ILE A 406 18.30 -5.72 4.49
CA ILE A 406 18.49 -5.24 5.86
C ILE A 406 17.17 -5.32 6.64
N ALA A 407 16.07 -4.83 6.06
CA ALA A 407 14.74 -4.87 6.67
C ALA A 407 14.32 -6.31 6.98
N LEU A 408 14.58 -7.27 6.08
CA LEU A 408 14.30 -8.68 6.31
C LEU A 408 15.12 -9.28 7.44
N CYS A 409 16.40 -8.90 7.57
CA CYS A 409 17.22 -9.32 8.70
C CYS A 409 16.67 -8.78 10.02
N PHE A 410 16.27 -7.50 10.05
CA PHE A 410 15.62 -6.91 11.23
C PHE A 410 14.28 -7.56 11.55
N ALA A 411 13.48 -7.88 10.54
CA ALA A 411 12.19 -8.53 10.75
C ALA A 411 12.37 -9.95 11.30
N LEU A 412 13.28 -10.72 10.69
CA LEU A 412 13.60 -12.07 11.12
C LEU A 412 14.13 -12.07 12.57
N GLN A 413 15.08 -11.18 12.88
CA GLN A 413 15.61 -11.06 14.24
C GLN A 413 14.55 -10.55 15.22
N GLY A 414 13.65 -9.66 14.80
CA GLY A 414 12.54 -9.21 15.61
C GLY A 414 11.66 -10.38 16.04
N ILE A 415 11.30 -11.27 15.10
CA ILE A 415 10.49 -12.46 15.40
C ILE A 415 11.23 -13.44 16.32
N THR A 416 12.54 -13.61 16.15
CA THR A 416 13.31 -14.54 16.98
C THR A 416 13.68 -14.01 18.35
N LEU A 417 13.70 -12.68 18.56
CA LEU A 417 14.12 -12.04 19.81
C LEU A 417 12.94 -11.65 20.71
N ILE A 418 11.84 -11.20 20.11
CA ILE A 418 10.62 -10.77 20.79
C ILE A 418 9.79 -12.03 21.07
N GLY A 419 10.04 -12.69 22.21
CA GLY A 419 9.28 -13.86 22.62
C GLY A 419 8.04 -13.48 23.41
N LEU A 420 6.86 -14.02 23.08
CA LEU A 420 5.67 -13.88 23.92
C LEU A 420 5.64 -15.01 24.96
N ASP A 421 5.36 -14.66 26.21
CA ASP A 421 5.27 -15.66 27.28
C ASP A 421 3.96 -16.47 27.26
N SER A 422 2.89 -15.95 26.65
CA SER A 422 1.55 -16.54 26.69
C SER A 422 0.64 -15.97 25.59
N PHE A 423 -0.44 -16.69 25.28
CA PHE A 423 -1.46 -16.19 24.34
C PHE A 423 -2.20 -14.96 24.88
N THR A 424 -2.38 -14.87 26.19
CA THR A 424 -2.99 -13.69 26.84
C THR A 424 -2.19 -12.43 26.54
N THR A 425 -0.87 -12.49 26.71
CA THR A 425 0.03 -11.38 26.34
C THR A 425 -0.04 -11.08 24.85
N GLY A 426 -0.09 -12.10 24.00
CA GLY A 426 -0.28 -11.94 22.57
C GLY A 426 -1.58 -11.22 22.18
N PHE A 427 -2.70 -11.59 22.80
CA PHE A 427 -3.99 -10.92 22.58
C PHE A 427 -4.00 -9.48 23.07
N ILE A 428 -3.36 -9.19 24.21
CA ILE A 428 -3.20 -7.82 24.73
C ILE A 428 -2.37 -6.98 23.75
N LEU A 429 -1.24 -7.51 23.27
CA LEU A 429 -0.37 -6.83 22.32
C LEU A 429 -1.09 -6.52 21.00
N LEU A 430 -1.68 -7.55 20.39
CA LEU A 430 -2.41 -7.42 19.11
C LEU A 430 -3.65 -6.54 19.24
N GLY A 431 -4.38 -6.65 20.35
CA GLY A 431 -5.55 -5.81 20.63
C GLY A 431 -5.17 -4.35 20.85
N GLY A 432 -4.11 -4.08 21.60
CA GLY A 432 -3.61 -2.73 21.81
C GLY A 432 -3.11 -2.09 20.52
N LEU A 433 -2.35 -2.84 19.72
CA LEU A 433 -1.81 -2.34 18.45
C LEU A 433 -2.88 -2.19 17.35
N PHE A 434 -3.97 -2.96 17.42
CA PHE A 434 -5.15 -2.75 16.57
C PHE A 434 -5.73 -1.34 16.75
N PHE A 435 -5.95 -0.90 18.00
CA PHE A 435 -6.47 0.45 18.26
C PHE A 435 -5.45 1.54 17.95
N TYR A 436 -4.17 1.29 18.24
CA TYR A 436 -3.06 2.17 17.88
C TYR A 436 -3.07 2.51 16.39
N ASP A 437 -3.15 1.49 15.52
CA ASP A 437 -3.05 1.65 14.07
C ASP A 437 -4.24 2.43 13.51
N ILE A 438 -5.46 2.10 13.98
CA ILE A 438 -6.69 2.83 13.63
C ILE A 438 -6.59 4.29 14.03
N PHE A 439 -6.14 4.57 15.26
CA PHE A 439 -6.03 5.92 15.77
C PHE A 439 -5.01 6.73 14.96
N TRP A 440 -3.82 6.20 14.70
CA TRP A 440 -2.77 6.97 14.02
C TRP A 440 -2.97 7.11 12.51
N VAL A 441 -3.68 6.17 11.86
CA VAL A 441 -4.05 6.29 10.45
C VAL A 441 -5.26 7.21 10.26
N PHE A 442 -6.37 6.96 10.95
CA PHE A 442 -7.63 7.70 10.74
C PHE A 442 -7.88 8.79 11.78
N GLY A 443 -7.73 8.46 13.07
CA GLY A 443 -8.07 9.37 14.17
C GLY A 443 -7.19 10.63 14.26
N SER A 444 -5.89 10.49 13.98
CA SER A 444 -4.92 11.59 14.10
C SER A 444 -5.23 12.77 13.17
N THR A 445 -5.87 12.50 12.03
CA THR A 445 -6.33 13.52 11.08
C THR A 445 -7.30 14.52 11.72
N HIS A 446 -8.17 14.05 12.62
CA HIS A 446 -9.12 14.94 13.32
C HIS A 446 -8.44 15.84 14.36
N LEU A 447 -7.28 15.44 14.89
CA LEU A 447 -6.57 16.17 15.94
C LEU A 447 -5.52 17.13 15.37
N VAL A 448 -4.77 16.69 14.34
CA VAL A 448 -3.59 17.39 13.81
C VAL A 448 -3.86 17.97 12.40
N GLY A 449 -4.98 17.60 11.78
CA GLY A 449 -5.34 17.99 10.41
C GLY A 449 -4.72 17.10 9.33
N THR A 450 -3.84 16.17 9.69
CA THR A 450 -3.22 15.19 8.78
C THR A 450 -3.00 13.85 9.47
N SER A 451 -2.90 12.77 8.69
CA SER A 451 -2.55 11.45 9.20
C SER A 451 -1.07 11.41 9.58
N VAL A 452 -0.79 11.36 10.88
CA VAL A 452 0.58 11.41 11.42
C VAL A 452 1.39 10.19 10.96
N MET A 453 0.80 8.99 10.95
CA MET A 453 1.50 7.78 10.51
C MET A 453 1.92 7.86 9.04
N VAL A 454 1.03 8.35 8.17
CA VAL A 454 1.30 8.48 6.74
C VAL A 454 2.34 9.58 6.48
N ASP A 455 2.25 10.71 7.18
CA ASP A 455 3.22 11.81 7.05
C ASP A 455 4.64 11.37 7.46
N VAL A 456 4.77 10.67 8.59
CA VAL A 456 6.06 10.11 9.02
C VAL A 456 6.56 9.06 8.02
N ALA A 457 5.73 8.11 7.59
CA ALA A 457 6.12 7.03 6.68
C ALA A 457 6.66 7.52 5.33
N THR A 458 6.15 8.66 4.83
CA THR A 458 6.59 9.27 3.57
C THR A 458 7.88 10.07 3.69
N LYS A 459 8.14 10.68 4.86
CA LYS A 459 9.36 11.47 5.11
C LYS A 459 10.54 10.63 5.59
N PHE A 460 10.25 9.48 6.20
CA PHE A 460 11.21 8.58 6.81
C PHE A 460 11.94 7.72 5.78
N ASP A 461 13.27 7.87 5.70
CA ASP A 461 14.18 7.16 4.78
C ASP A 461 15.12 6.24 5.55
N ALA A 462 14.63 5.06 5.97
CA ALA A 462 15.44 4.02 6.60
C ALA A 462 14.93 2.60 6.26
N PRO A 463 15.77 1.55 6.45
CA PRO A 463 15.47 0.18 6.06
C PRO A 463 14.52 -0.53 7.05
N ILE A 464 13.35 0.07 7.30
CA ILE A 464 12.29 -0.49 8.18
C ILE A 464 11.00 -0.83 7.42
N LYS A 465 11.09 -0.84 6.09
CA LYS A 465 9.96 -1.11 5.20
C LYS A 465 10.43 -1.94 4.03
N ILE A 466 9.59 -2.85 3.58
CA ILE A 466 9.83 -3.63 2.37
C ILE A 466 9.27 -2.85 1.19
N LEU A 467 10.11 -2.65 0.19
CA LEU A 467 9.79 -1.94 -1.04
C LEU A 467 9.74 -2.91 -2.20
N PHE A 468 8.71 -2.84 -3.03
CA PHE A 468 8.71 -3.56 -4.30
C PHE A 468 8.24 -2.66 -5.45
N PRO A 469 8.97 -2.60 -6.56
CA PRO A 469 8.62 -1.72 -7.67
C PRO A 469 7.28 -2.12 -8.33
N LYS A 470 6.39 -1.13 -8.52
CA LYS A 470 5.09 -1.27 -9.20
C LYS A 470 5.22 -1.22 -10.72
N ASN A 471 6.23 -0.55 -11.26
CA ASN A 471 6.37 -0.29 -12.69
C ASN A 471 7.54 -1.05 -13.35
N VAL A 472 7.78 -2.29 -12.92
CA VAL A 472 8.86 -3.13 -13.47
C VAL A 472 8.69 -3.37 -14.97
N GLU A 473 7.46 -3.62 -15.42
CA GLU A 473 7.15 -3.88 -16.83
C GLU A 473 7.37 -2.61 -17.68
N GLU A 474 6.88 -1.46 -17.22
CA GLU A 474 7.09 -0.15 -17.88
C GLU A 474 8.59 0.18 -18.02
N ILE A 475 9.38 -0.08 -16.97
CA ILE A 475 10.83 0.11 -16.99
C ILE A 475 11.50 -0.87 -17.94
N ALA A 476 11.08 -2.13 -17.96
CA ALA A 476 11.64 -3.13 -18.88
C ALA A 476 11.35 -2.75 -20.34
N THR A 477 10.14 -2.29 -20.65
CA THR A 477 9.76 -1.85 -22.00
C THR A 477 10.50 -0.57 -22.40
N SER A 478 10.55 0.44 -21.52
CA SER A 478 11.30 1.68 -21.76
C SER A 478 12.80 1.42 -21.93
N LEU A 479 13.38 0.47 -21.20
CA LEU A 479 14.78 0.06 -21.37
C LEU A 479 15.02 -0.59 -22.75
N LEU A 480 14.06 -1.39 -23.24
CA LEU A 480 14.15 -2.03 -24.55
C LEU A 480 13.97 -1.02 -25.71
N GLU A 481 13.10 -0.03 -25.55
CA GLU A 481 12.76 0.94 -26.59
C GLU A 481 13.70 2.16 -26.63
N HIS A 482 14.05 2.70 -25.46
CA HIS A 482 14.78 3.96 -25.32
C HIS A 482 16.17 3.80 -24.67
N GLY A 483 16.58 2.58 -24.34
CA GLY A 483 17.86 2.33 -23.68
C GLY A 483 17.93 2.99 -22.30
N LEU A 484 19.12 3.38 -21.86
CA LEU A 484 19.36 3.95 -20.53
C LEU A 484 19.06 5.46 -20.43
N THR A 485 18.64 6.11 -21.52
CA THR A 485 18.63 7.58 -21.60
C THR A 485 17.37 8.24 -21.05
N ASP A 486 16.25 7.52 -20.93
CA ASP A 486 14.99 8.09 -20.41
C ASP A 486 14.12 7.03 -19.70
N LEU A 487 14.58 6.58 -18.53
CA LEU A 487 13.87 5.58 -17.72
C LEU A 487 12.87 6.26 -16.76
N PRO A 488 11.62 5.76 -16.69
CA PRO A 488 10.63 6.28 -15.75
C PRO A 488 11.05 6.06 -14.30
N LYS A 489 10.68 6.99 -13.42
CA LYS A 489 10.97 6.88 -11.97
C LYS A 489 10.29 5.64 -11.38
N LEU A 490 11.03 4.88 -10.58
CA LEU A 490 10.50 3.72 -9.85
C LEU A 490 9.40 4.15 -8.86
N LYS A 491 8.21 3.57 -9.02
CA LYS A 491 7.11 3.67 -8.05
C LYS A 491 7.13 2.41 -7.19
N PHE A 492 6.91 2.52 -5.89
CA PHE A 492 7.01 1.38 -4.96
C PHE A 492 5.70 1.08 -4.24
N ALA A 493 5.42 -0.21 -4.08
CA ALA A 493 4.55 -0.72 -3.02
C ALA A 493 5.36 -0.84 -1.73
N LEU A 494 4.71 -0.62 -0.58
CA LEU A 494 5.34 -0.55 0.73
C LEU A 494 4.62 -1.50 1.71
N LEU A 495 5.37 -2.16 2.58
CA LEU A 495 4.87 -2.87 3.76
C LEU A 495 5.76 -2.55 4.97
N GLY A 496 5.13 -2.20 6.09
CA GLY A 496 5.84 -1.87 7.32
C GLY A 496 6.40 -3.12 8.01
N LEU A 497 7.56 -2.99 8.64
CA LEU A 497 8.16 -4.11 9.39
C LEU A 497 7.33 -4.50 10.62
N GLY A 498 6.59 -3.56 11.22
CA GLY A 498 5.65 -3.84 12.31
C GLY A 498 4.54 -4.82 11.90
N ASP A 499 4.07 -4.73 10.66
CA ASP A 499 3.03 -5.61 10.10
C ASP A 499 3.51 -7.04 9.85
N ILE A 500 4.83 -7.24 9.85
CA ILE A 500 5.47 -8.55 9.68
C ILE A 500 5.87 -9.11 11.06
N VAL A 501 6.58 -8.32 11.85
CA VAL A 501 7.15 -8.76 13.12
C VAL A 501 6.07 -9.03 14.15
N ILE A 502 5.14 -8.09 14.38
CA ILE A 502 4.17 -8.23 15.47
C ILE A 502 3.24 -9.43 15.25
N PRO A 503 2.58 -9.59 14.08
CA PRO A 503 1.81 -10.81 13.82
C PRO A 503 2.71 -12.05 13.72
N GLY A 504 3.94 -11.91 13.21
CA GLY A 504 4.90 -13.00 13.09
C GLY A 504 5.31 -13.60 14.43
N VAL A 505 5.50 -12.77 15.46
CA VAL A 505 5.76 -13.21 16.84
C VAL A 505 4.58 -13.99 17.40
N PHE A 506 3.34 -13.58 17.10
CA PHE A 506 2.14 -14.33 17.51
C PHE A 506 2.00 -15.66 16.75
N VAL A 507 2.34 -15.70 15.46
CA VAL A 507 2.40 -16.94 14.67
C VAL A 507 3.48 -17.88 15.22
N ALA A 508 4.63 -17.35 15.63
CA ALA A 508 5.70 -18.12 16.27
C ALA A 508 5.23 -18.73 17.60
N LEU A 509 4.51 -17.98 18.43
CA LEU A 509 3.90 -18.49 19.67
C LEU A 509 2.95 -19.67 19.40
N ALA A 510 2.15 -19.61 18.33
CA ALA A 510 1.30 -20.73 17.92
C ALA A 510 2.11 -21.98 17.57
N LEU A 511 3.28 -21.82 16.95
CA LEU A 511 4.19 -22.93 16.67
C LEU A 511 4.82 -23.50 17.95
N HIS A 512 5.16 -22.65 18.92
CA HIS A 512 5.70 -23.09 20.22
C HIS A 512 4.66 -23.91 20.99
N PHE A 513 3.38 -23.53 20.91
CA PHE A 513 2.28 -24.29 21.50
C PHE A 513 2.10 -25.67 20.88
N ASP A 514 2.16 -25.76 19.54
CA ASP A 514 2.16 -27.03 18.80
C ASP A 514 3.36 -27.90 19.19
N GLN A 515 4.54 -27.30 19.32
CA GLN A 515 5.78 -27.97 19.70
C GLN A 515 5.67 -28.58 21.10
N LYS A 516 5.15 -27.82 22.07
CA LYS A 516 4.92 -28.29 23.44
C LYS A 516 4.04 -29.52 23.44
N HIS A 517 2.87 -29.45 22.81
CA HIS A 517 1.92 -30.57 22.71
C HIS A 517 2.56 -31.84 22.15
N ALA A 518 3.31 -31.70 21.07
CA ALA A 518 4.01 -32.83 20.45
C ALA A 518 5.09 -33.41 21.37
N SER A 519 5.84 -32.54 22.07
CA SER A 519 6.91 -32.97 22.97
C SER A 519 6.40 -33.64 24.25
N GLU A 520 5.21 -33.28 24.73
CA GLU A 520 4.58 -33.88 25.90
C GLU A 520 3.88 -35.20 25.54
N SER A 521 3.33 -35.30 24.32
CA SER A 521 2.71 -36.53 23.81
C SER A 521 3.72 -37.63 23.51
N THR A 522 4.89 -37.26 22.96
CA THR A 522 5.98 -38.20 22.68
C THR A 522 7.33 -37.63 23.16
N PRO A 523 7.64 -37.75 24.46
CA PRO A 523 8.90 -37.26 25.01
C PRO A 523 10.09 -38.04 24.45
N GLY A 524 11.17 -37.35 24.10
CA GLY A 524 12.40 -37.99 23.65
C GLY A 524 13.55 -37.02 23.43
N LEU A 525 14.79 -37.53 23.52
CA LEU A 525 16.03 -36.74 23.34
C LEU A 525 16.17 -36.14 21.92
N PHE A 526 15.46 -36.70 20.95
CA PHE A 526 15.45 -36.22 19.56
C PHE A 526 14.67 -34.90 19.38
N PHE A 527 13.83 -34.52 20.35
CA PHE A 527 12.96 -33.36 20.25
C PHE A 527 13.74 -32.09 20.61
N THR A 528 14.58 -31.63 19.67
CA THR A 528 15.44 -30.44 19.81
C THR A 528 14.79 -29.19 19.19
N ARG A 529 15.39 -28.01 19.40
CA ARG A 529 15.03 -26.77 18.68
C ARG A 529 14.93 -26.93 17.15
N TYR A 530 15.76 -27.81 16.58
CA TYR A 530 15.84 -28.05 15.13
C TYR A 530 14.91 -29.17 14.66
N TYR A 531 14.09 -29.73 15.55
CA TYR A 531 13.16 -30.79 15.22
C TYR A 531 11.84 -30.21 14.69
N TYR A 532 11.63 -30.31 13.37
CA TYR A 532 10.44 -29.73 12.72
C TYR A 532 9.34 -30.74 12.39
N LYS A 533 9.57 -32.05 12.60
CA LYS A 533 8.64 -33.12 12.18
C LYS A 533 7.57 -33.41 13.23
N PHE A 534 6.60 -32.51 13.38
CA PHE A 534 5.44 -32.68 14.27
C PHE A 534 4.19 -32.01 13.68
N ALA A 535 3.00 -32.37 14.15
CA ALA A 535 1.75 -31.77 13.71
C ALA A 535 1.64 -30.31 14.17
N LYS A 536 1.16 -29.40 13.30
CA LYS A 536 1.17 -27.94 13.52
C LYS A 536 -0.19 -27.27 13.28
N PRO A 537 -1.29 -27.74 13.89
CA PRO A 537 -2.62 -27.21 13.61
C PRO A 537 -2.74 -25.70 13.93
N TYR A 538 -2.19 -25.24 15.06
CA TYR A 538 -2.32 -23.84 15.46
C TYR A 538 -1.46 -22.92 14.61
N PHE A 539 -0.20 -23.27 14.36
CA PHE A 539 0.68 -22.52 13.47
C PHE A 539 0.11 -22.43 12.06
N THR A 540 -0.37 -23.55 11.50
CA THR A 540 -0.89 -23.56 10.12
C THR A 540 -2.13 -22.66 9.99
N ALA A 541 -3.07 -22.75 10.94
CA ALA A 541 -4.26 -21.89 10.93
C ALA A 541 -3.91 -20.41 11.09
N CYS A 542 -3.01 -20.07 12.03
CA CYS A 542 -2.60 -18.70 12.27
C CYS A 542 -1.79 -18.11 11.11
N PHE A 543 -0.90 -18.90 10.50
CA PHE A 543 -0.12 -18.46 9.35
C PHE A 543 -1.02 -18.23 8.13
N VAL A 544 -1.97 -19.12 7.85
CA VAL A 544 -2.96 -18.92 6.78
C VAL A 544 -3.80 -17.67 7.06
N ALA A 545 -4.24 -17.45 8.30
CA ALA A 545 -4.99 -16.26 8.69
C ALA A 545 -4.17 -14.98 8.52
N TYR A 546 -2.87 -14.99 8.82
CA TYR A 546 -1.95 -13.89 8.55
C TYR A 546 -1.89 -13.56 7.05
N VAL A 547 -1.73 -14.57 6.18
CA VAL A 547 -1.71 -14.38 4.72
C VAL A 547 -3.03 -13.79 4.23
N LEU A 548 -4.16 -14.35 4.68
CA LEU A 548 -5.49 -13.84 4.33
C LEU A 548 -5.73 -12.41 4.84
N GLY A 549 -5.22 -12.08 6.02
CA GLY A 549 -5.24 -10.73 6.57
C GLY A 549 -4.51 -9.73 5.66
N LEU A 550 -3.28 -10.06 5.22
CA LEU A 550 -2.52 -9.22 4.29
C LEU A 550 -3.23 -9.06 2.94
N VAL A 551 -3.76 -10.15 2.37
CA VAL A 551 -4.53 -10.12 1.13
C VAL A 551 -5.77 -9.24 1.29
N THR A 552 -6.44 -9.30 2.43
CA THR A 552 -7.61 -8.46 2.73
C THR A 552 -7.21 -6.99 2.79
N THR A 553 -6.14 -6.64 3.53
CA THR A 553 -5.62 -5.26 3.60
C THR A 553 -5.34 -4.71 2.19
N ILE A 554 -4.65 -5.51 1.36
CA ILE A 554 -4.33 -5.13 -0.02
C ILE A 554 -5.61 -4.95 -0.82
N THR A 555 -6.56 -5.87 -0.73
CA THR A 555 -7.83 -5.81 -1.47
C THR A 555 -8.64 -4.57 -1.09
N VAL A 556 -8.79 -4.27 0.20
CA VAL A 556 -9.51 -3.09 0.68
C VAL A 556 -8.82 -1.81 0.21
N MET A 557 -7.49 -1.73 0.29
CA MET A 557 -6.76 -0.57 -0.21
C MET A 557 -7.01 -0.32 -1.70
N HIS A 558 -7.14 -1.37 -2.53
CA HIS A 558 -7.49 -1.21 -3.94
C HIS A 558 -8.95 -0.79 -4.16
N VAL A 559 -9.89 -1.30 -3.36
CA VAL A 559 -11.32 -0.96 -3.47
C VAL A 559 -11.60 0.48 -3.03
N PHE A 560 -10.96 0.93 -1.96
CA PHE A 560 -11.21 2.25 -1.38
C PHE A 560 -10.23 3.33 -1.84
N HIS A 561 -9.16 2.96 -2.56
CA HIS A 561 -8.10 3.88 -3.02
C HIS A 561 -7.51 4.75 -1.90
N ALA A 562 -7.48 4.22 -0.67
CA ALA A 562 -7.01 4.91 0.52
C ALA A 562 -6.08 3.99 1.33
N ALA A 563 -5.09 4.57 1.99
CA ALA A 563 -4.19 3.84 2.89
C ALA A 563 -5.01 3.17 4.01
N GLN A 564 -4.71 1.91 4.29
CA GLN A 564 -5.37 1.11 5.31
C GLN A 564 -4.36 0.69 6.38
N PRO A 565 -4.72 0.76 7.68
CA PRO A 565 -3.92 0.16 8.74
C PRO A 565 -3.91 -1.36 8.56
N ALA A 566 -2.74 -1.99 8.49
CA ALA A 566 -2.67 -3.43 8.22
C ALA A 566 -3.11 -4.26 9.44
N LEU A 567 -2.81 -3.78 10.65
CA LEU A 567 -3.18 -4.48 11.88
C LEU A 567 -4.69 -4.50 12.12
N LEU A 568 -5.46 -3.62 11.47
CA LEU A 568 -6.93 -3.67 11.44
C LEU A 568 -7.45 -5.04 10.97
N TYR A 569 -6.75 -5.68 10.04
CA TYR A 569 -7.13 -6.98 9.48
C TYR A 569 -6.30 -8.12 10.07
N LEU A 570 -5.00 -7.90 10.29
CA LEU A 570 -4.07 -8.94 10.78
C LEU A 570 -4.35 -9.34 12.23
N SER A 571 -4.58 -8.37 13.12
CA SER A 571 -4.81 -8.61 14.54
C SER A 571 -6.02 -9.54 14.79
N PRO A 572 -7.22 -9.24 14.27
CA PRO A 572 -8.37 -10.14 14.45
C PRO A 572 -8.20 -11.46 13.71
N ALA A 573 -7.61 -11.48 12.50
CA ALA A 573 -7.41 -12.71 11.74
C ALA A 573 -6.53 -13.71 12.50
N CYS A 574 -5.34 -13.29 12.96
CA CYS A 574 -4.43 -14.13 13.73
C CYS A 574 -5.06 -14.58 15.04
N SER A 575 -5.64 -13.64 15.82
CA SER A 575 -6.19 -13.95 17.14
C SER A 575 -7.38 -14.93 17.07
N LEU A 576 -8.34 -14.67 16.18
CA LEU A 576 -9.54 -15.50 16.06
C LEU A 576 -9.21 -16.89 15.50
N SER A 577 -8.23 -17.01 14.61
CA SER A 577 -7.85 -18.30 14.05
C SER A 577 -7.38 -19.31 15.11
N VAL A 578 -6.54 -18.86 16.05
CA VAL A 578 -6.04 -19.69 17.15
C VAL A 578 -7.17 -20.07 18.12
N VAL A 579 -8.02 -19.11 18.47
CA VAL A 579 -9.18 -19.35 19.35
C VAL A 579 -10.16 -20.33 18.71
N LEU A 580 -10.40 -20.22 17.39
CA LEU A 580 -11.28 -21.11 16.65
C LEU A 580 -10.73 -22.54 16.62
N VAL A 581 -9.43 -22.71 16.37
CA VAL A 581 -8.79 -24.04 16.44
C VAL A 581 -8.92 -24.63 17.84
N ALA A 582 -8.64 -23.85 18.89
CA ALA A 582 -8.78 -24.30 20.27
C ALA A 582 -10.22 -24.68 20.62
N PHE A 583 -11.20 -23.93 20.13
CA PHE A 583 -12.62 -24.24 20.32
C PHE A 583 -13.00 -25.55 19.64
N VAL A 584 -12.61 -25.74 18.37
CA VAL A 584 -12.90 -26.96 17.60
C VAL A 584 -12.25 -28.19 18.21
N ARG A 585 -11.05 -28.04 18.80
CA ARG A 585 -10.31 -29.13 19.44
C ARG A 585 -10.67 -29.36 20.91
N GLY A 586 -11.43 -28.46 21.53
CA GLY A 586 -11.75 -28.51 22.96
C GLY A 586 -10.61 -28.12 23.91
N GLU A 587 -9.55 -27.49 23.39
CA GLU A 587 -8.29 -27.18 24.08
C GLU A 587 -8.26 -25.72 24.62
N LEU A 588 -9.40 -25.03 24.69
CA LEU A 588 -9.48 -23.61 25.08
C LEU A 588 -8.86 -23.31 26.45
N LYS A 589 -9.10 -24.17 27.45
CA LYS A 589 -8.52 -23.97 28.80
C LYS A 589 -7.00 -24.08 28.77
N GLU A 590 -6.48 -25.02 27.99
CA GLU A 590 -5.05 -25.25 27.85
C GLU A 590 -4.37 -24.10 27.11
N LEU A 591 -5.03 -23.53 26.10
CA LEU A 591 -4.57 -22.34 25.39
C LEU A 591 -4.35 -21.15 26.34
N PHE A 592 -5.32 -20.84 27.20
CA PHE A 592 -5.23 -19.71 28.14
C PHE A 592 -4.33 -19.98 29.35
N GLN A 593 -4.09 -21.25 29.69
CA GLN A 593 -3.14 -21.65 30.73
C GLN A 593 -1.72 -21.81 30.21
N PHE A 594 -1.51 -21.72 28.90
CA PHE A 594 -0.20 -21.85 28.29
C PHE A 594 0.71 -20.70 28.71
N SER A 595 1.88 -21.08 29.23
CA SER A 595 3.00 -20.20 29.48
C SER A 595 4.26 -20.84 28.91
N ASP A 596 4.94 -20.11 28.03
CA ASP A 596 6.15 -20.55 27.37
C ASP A 596 7.37 -20.38 28.29
N LYS A 597 7.55 -21.37 29.16
CA LYS A 597 8.69 -21.44 30.07
C LYS A 597 10.00 -21.86 29.40
N THR A 598 10.00 -22.14 28.09
CA THR A 598 11.22 -22.54 27.35
C THR A 598 12.17 -21.37 27.11
N ILE A 599 11.64 -20.15 27.24
CA ILE A 599 12.30 -18.87 27.02
C ILE A 599 13.36 -18.57 28.11
N GLU A 600 13.15 -19.03 29.33
CA GLU A 600 14.13 -18.84 30.42
C GLU A 600 15.23 -19.92 30.39
N PRO A 601 16.48 -19.58 30.78
CA PRO A 601 17.55 -20.56 30.93
C PRO A 601 17.14 -21.65 31.92
N PHE A 602 17.24 -22.92 31.53
CA PHE A 602 16.87 -24.03 32.41
C PHE A 602 17.92 -24.19 33.52
N SER A 603 17.60 -23.74 34.75
CA SER A 603 18.51 -23.77 35.91
C SER A 603 18.50 -25.11 36.68
N GLY A 604 18.03 -26.19 36.06
CA GLY A 604 17.55 -27.39 36.77
C GLY A 604 18.53 -27.97 37.79
N LYS A 605 18.19 -27.84 39.08
CA LYS A 605 18.42 -28.91 40.06
C LYS A 605 17.22 -29.84 39.96
N VAL A 606 17.45 -31.11 39.65
CA VAL A 606 16.43 -32.15 39.79
C VAL A 606 16.24 -32.37 41.29
N GLU A 607 15.11 -31.95 41.85
CA GLU A 607 14.69 -32.46 43.16
C GLU A 607 14.46 -33.96 42.99
N LYS A 608 15.41 -34.77 43.47
CA LYS A 608 15.16 -36.18 43.71
C LYS A 608 13.98 -36.26 44.67
N LYS A 609 12.84 -36.74 44.20
CA LYS A 609 11.82 -37.27 45.10
C LYS A 609 12.44 -38.47 45.80
N GLU A 610 12.74 -38.29 47.09
CA GLU A 610 13.04 -39.39 48.03
C GLU A 610 11.83 -40.29 48.23
#